data_AF-A0A7Y4WYI7-F1
#
_entry.id   AF-A0A7Y4WYI7-F1
#
_cell.length_a   1.000
_cell.length_b   1.000
_cell.length_c   1.000
_cell.angle_alpha   90.00
_cell.angle_beta   90.00
_cell.angle_gamma   90.00
#
_symmetry.space_group_name_H-M   'P 1'
#
loop_
_entity.id
_entity.type
_entity.pdbx_description
1 polymer ?
#
loop_
_entity_poly.entity_id
_entity_poly.type
_entity_poly.pdbx_seq_one_letter_code
_entity_poly.pdbx_strand_id
1 'polypeptide(L)'
;MRKIIGLGLVLLILSVAASAQRVIVGSPRVRVGITTNELTRAERLQIRKDAIRYKRLQRKCRRDGVVTPIERKKIQRAKRETRRDVFRYKHNNRRRLI
;
A
#
# COMPACT_ATOMS: atom_id res chain seq x y z
N MET A 1 50.08 -18.21 -13.18
CA MET A 1 48.85 -19.03 -13.20
C MET A 1 48.05 -19.02 -11.88
N ARG A 2 48.65 -19.29 -10.69
CA ARG A 2 47.90 -19.40 -9.41
C ARG A 2 47.24 -18.09 -8.90
N LYS A 3 47.73 -16.92 -9.32
CA LYS A 3 47.22 -15.60 -8.89
C LYS A 3 45.89 -15.20 -9.54
N ILE A 4 45.55 -15.77 -10.70
CA ILE A 4 44.33 -15.44 -11.46
C ILE A 4 43.10 -16.13 -10.85
N ILE A 5 43.29 -17.32 -10.25
CA ILE A 5 42.24 -18.12 -9.62
C ILE A 5 41.70 -17.42 -8.36
N GLY A 6 42.56 -16.76 -7.59
CA GLY A 6 42.15 -15.98 -6.41
C GLY A 6 41.33 -14.74 -6.76
N LEU A 7 41.67 -14.06 -7.86
CA LEU A 7 40.93 -12.90 -8.35
C LEU A 7 39.52 -13.25 -8.84
N GLY A 8 39.36 -14.39 -9.53
CA GLY A 8 38.04 -14.86 -9.95
C GLY A 8 37.11 -15.18 -8.78
N LEU A 9 37.64 -15.73 -7.69
CA LEU A 9 36.86 -16.07 -6.50
C LEU A 9 36.41 -14.82 -5.72
N VAL A 10 37.24 -13.77 -5.66
CA VAL A 10 36.86 -12.47 -5.08
C VAL A 10 35.79 -11.77 -5.93
N LEU A 11 35.89 -11.84 -7.26
CA LEU A 11 34.90 -11.24 -8.17
C LEU A 11 33.52 -11.90 -8.04
N LEU A 12 33.49 -13.21 -7.80
CA LEU A 12 32.26 -13.99 -7.65
C LEU A 12 31.53 -13.67 -6.33
N ILE A 13 32.28 -13.43 -5.25
CA ILE A 13 31.73 -12.98 -3.95
C ILE A 13 31.15 -11.57 -4.04
N LEU A 14 31.78 -10.68 -4.84
CA LEU A 14 31.30 -9.31 -5.02
C LEU A 14 29.96 -9.23 -5.78
N SER A 15 29.70 -10.17 -6.70
CA SER A 15 28.46 -10.24 -7.49
C SER A 15 27.23 -10.67 -6.66
N VAL A 16 27.42 -11.57 -5.69
CA VAL A 16 26.33 -12.05 -4.82
C VAL A 16 25.85 -10.95 -3.86
N ALA A 17 26.73 -10.03 -3.42
CA ALA A 17 26.35 -8.90 -2.57
C ALA A 17 25.46 -7.88 -3.31
N ALA A 18 25.61 -7.74 -4.63
CA ALA A 18 24.86 -6.77 -5.43
C ALA A 18 23.38 -7.16 -5.64
N SER A 19 23.03 -8.44 -5.52
CA SER A 19 21.66 -8.94 -5.74
C SER A 19 20.74 -8.85 -4.52
N ALA A 20 21.23 -8.31 -3.39
CA ALA A 20 20.45 -8.09 -2.17
C ALA A 20 19.63 -6.79 -2.15
N GLN A 21 19.79 -5.90 -3.14
CA GLN A 21 19.01 -4.66 -3.23
C GLN A 21 17.63 -4.88 -3.85
N ARG A 22 16.83 -5.77 -3.27
CA ARG A 22 15.38 -5.63 -3.38
C ARG A 22 14.99 -4.46 -2.51
N VAL A 23 15.07 -3.25 -3.06
CA VAL A 23 14.37 -2.09 -2.53
C VAL A 23 12.89 -2.43 -2.62
N ILE A 24 12.37 -3.06 -1.57
CA ILE A 24 10.95 -3.11 -1.30
C ILE A 24 10.61 -1.65 -1.03
N VAL A 25 10.25 -0.92 -2.09
CA VAL A 25 9.56 0.36 -1.96
C VAL A 25 8.23 0.00 -1.33
N GLY A 26 8.24 -0.18 -0.01
CA GLY A 26 7.06 -0.34 0.79
C GLY A 26 6.21 0.87 0.46
N SER A 27 5.08 0.63 -0.21
CA SER A 27 4.14 1.68 -0.57
C SER A 27 4.03 2.60 0.64
N PRO A 28 4.28 3.93 0.50
CA PRO A 28 4.20 4.84 1.62
C PRO A 28 2.89 4.50 2.31
N ARG A 29 2.97 4.05 3.56
CA ARG A 29 1.78 3.75 4.34
C ARG A 29 1.04 5.07 4.37
N VAL A 30 0.03 5.18 3.52
CA VAL A 30 -0.92 6.28 3.44
C VAL A 30 -1.71 6.20 4.74
N ARG A 31 -1.04 6.59 5.83
CA ARG A 31 -1.62 6.98 7.09
C ARG A 31 -2.10 8.39 6.82
N VAL A 32 -3.15 8.52 6.00
CA VAL A 32 -3.85 9.79 5.84
C VAL A 32 -4.44 10.06 7.21
N GLY A 33 -3.73 10.90 7.96
CA GLY A 33 -4.30 11.55 9.12
C GLY A 33 -5.56 12.22 8.65
N ILE A 34 -6.69 11.85 9.25
CA ILE A 34 -7.91 12.63 9.16
C ILE A 34 -7.61 13.86 10.02
N THR A 35 -6.83 14.82 9.49
CA THR A 35 -6.66 16.12 10.11
C THR A 35 -8.04 16.75 10.20
N THR A 36 -8.43 17.03 11.42
CA THR A 36 -9.80 16.86 11.92
C THR A 36 -10.77 17.96 11.45
N ASN A 37 -10.29 18.95 10.69
CA ASN A 37 -11.06 20.13 10.30
C ASN A 37 -11.43 20.15 8.81
N GLU A 38 -11.01 19.13 8.04
CA GLU A 38 -11.31 19.05 6.60
C GLU A 38 -12.48 18.14 6.23
N LEU A 39 -13.08 17.45 7.20
CA LEU A 39 -14.10 16.43 6.92
C LEU A 39 -15.26 16.56 7.91
N THR A 40 -16.46 16.69 7.38
CA THR A 40 -17.70 16.69 8.17
C THR A 40 -17.89 15.36 8.89
N ARG A 41 -18.70 15.35 9.95
CA ARG A 41 -18.99 14.12 10.73
C ARG A 41 -19.57 13.00 9.85
N ALA A 42 -20.43 13.35 8.89
CA ALA A 42 -21.02 12.40 7.94
C ALA A 42 -19.97 11.81 6.98
N GLU A 43 -19.08 12.63 6.43
CA GLU A 43 -18.01 12.15 5.54
C GLU A 43 -17.01 11.26 6.30
N ARG A 44 -16.68 11.63 7.53
CA ARG A 44 -15.83 10.79 8.41
C ARG A 44 -16.47 9.44 8.69
N LEU A 45 -17.79 9.41 8.91
CA LEU A 45 -18.53 8.16 9.09
C LEU A 45 -18.50 7.31 7.81
N GLN A 46 -18.67 7.93 6.64
CA GLN A 46 -18.62 7.24 5.36
C GLN A 46 -17.24 6.63 5.11
N ILE A 47 -16.16 7.40 5.29
CA ILE A 47 -14.77 6.92 5.19
C ILE A 47 -14.52 5.75 6.14
N ARG A 48 -15.07 5.80 7.36
CA ARG A 48 -14.94 4.71 8.35
C ARG A 48 -15.68 3.45 7.88
N LYS A 49 -16.88 3.58 7.31
CA LYS A 49 -17.63 2.45 6.71
C LYS A 49 -16.83 1.81 5.58
N ASP A 50 -16.23 2.60 4.70
CA ASP A 50 -15.42 2.12 3.57
C ASP A 50 -14.16 1.39 4.07
N ALA A 51 -13.50 1.92 5.10
CA ALA A 51 -12.35 1.27 5.72
C ALA A 51 -12.72 -0.10 6.35
N ILE A 52 -13.90 -0.21 6.98
CA ILE A 52 -14.40 -1.48 7.52
C ILE A 52 -14.67 -2.46 6.37
N ARG A 53 -15.31 -2.01 5.28
CA ARG A 53 -15.57 -2.83 4.09
C ARG A 53 -14.26 -3.36 3.49
N TYR A 54 -13.25 -2.50 3.33
CA TYR A 54 -11.93 -2.89 2.83
C TYR A 54 -11.28 -3.95 3.73
N LYS A 55 -11.30 -3.76 5.06
CA LYS A 55 -10.77 -4.75 6.02
C LYS A 55 -11.51 -6.08 5.93
N ARG A 56 -12.84 -6.08 5.78
CA ARG A 56 -13.63 -7.30 5.59
C ARG A 56 -13.27 -8.01 4.29
N LEU A 57 -13.12 -7.27 3.19
CA LEU A 57 -12.70 -7.82 1.90
C LEU A 57 -11.31 -8.46 2.01
N GLN A 58 -10.36 -7.75 2.62
CA GLN A 58 -9.01 -8.27 2.82
C GLN A 58 -8.99 -9.53 3.67
N ARG A 59 -9.82 -9.61 4.72
CA ARG A 59 -9.97 -10.83 5.54
C ARG A 59 -10.59 -11.99 4.75
N LYS A 60 -11.62 -11.72 3.92
CA LYS A 60 -12.23 -12.75 3.07
C LYS A 60 -11.21 -13.33 2.09
N CYS A 61 -10.49 -12.49 1.35
CA CYS A 61 -9.48 -12.95 0.39
C CYS A 61 -8.25 -13.59 1.02
N ARG A 62 -8.06 -13.46 2.34
CA ARG A 62 -6.98 -14.13 3.09
C ARG A 62 -7.43 -15.40 3.80
N ARG A 63 -8.73 -15.71 3.79
CA ARG A 63 -9.30 -16.84 4.51
C ARG A 63 -8.75 -18.17 4.00
N ASP A 64 -8.61 -18.27 2.69
CA ASP A 64 -8.18 -19.49 2.00
C ASP A 64 -6.64 -19.58 1.95
N GLY A 65 -5.92 -18.69 2.66
CA GLY A 65 -4.46 -18.66 2.73
C GLY A 65 -3.75 -18.08 1.51
N VAL A 66 -4.41 -18.04 0.35
CA VAL A 66 -3.85 -17.54 -0.92
C VAL A 66 -4.70 -16.39 -1.45
N VAL A 67 -4.04 -15.27 -1.80
CA VAL A 67 -4.70 -14.16 -2.50
C VAL A 67 -4.48 -14.31 -4.00
N THR A 68 -5.51 -14.69 -4.73
CA THR A 68 -5.45 -14.86 -6.19
C THR A 68 -5.23 -13.52 -6.91
N PRO A 69 -4.74 -13.51 -8.16
CA PRO A 69 -4.58 -12.27 -8.94
C PRO A 69 -5.89 -11.48 -9.10
N ILE A 70 -7.01 -12.19 -9.23
CA ILE A 70 -8.36 -11.59 -9.36
C ILE A 70 -8.74 -10.87 -8.05
N GLU A 71 -8.52 -11.51 -6.91
CA GLU A 71 -8.79 -10.92 -5.60
C GLU A 71 -7.86 -9.74 -5.31
N ARG A 72 -6.59 -9.85 -5.69
CA ARG A 72 -5.65 -8.73 -5.61
C ARG A 72 -6.16 -7.54 -6.41
N LYS A 73 -6.68 -7.76 -7.63
CA LYS A 73 -7.30 -6.71 -8.45
C LYS A 73 -8.53 -6.10 -7.77
N LYS A 74 -9.40 -6.93 -7.17
CA LYS A 74 -10.57 -6.46 -6.38
C LYS A 74 -10.15 -5.58 -5.20
N ILE A 75 -9.17 -6.03 -4.41
CA ILE A 75 -8.63 -5.28 -3.26
C ILE A 75 -8.03 -3.95 -3.71
N GLN A 76 -7.25 -3.95 -4.80
CA GLN A 76 -6.66 -2.73 -5.36
C GLN A 76 -7.72 -1.76 -5.87
N ARG A 77 -8.77 -2.25 -6.54
CA ARG A 77 -9.89 -1.43 -6.99
C ARG A 77 -10.60 -0.77 -5.81
N ALA A 78 -10.96 -1.55 -4.78
CA ALA A 78 -11.57 -1.02 -3.56
C ALA A 78 -10.68 0.05 -2.89
N LYS A 79 -9.36 -0.17 -2.84
CA LYS A 79 -8.40 0.81 -2.31
C LYS A 79 -8.36 2.10 -3.13
N ARG A 80 -8.42 2.02 -4.46
CA ARG A 80 -8.46 3.18 -5.36
C ARG A 80 -9.75 3.98 -5.19
N GLU A 81 -10.88 3.29 -5.10
CA GLU A 81 -12.19 3.91 -4.85
C GLU A 81 -12.18 4.67 -3.51
N THR A 82 -11.75 4.05 -2.41
CA THR A 82 -11.64 4.73 -1.11
C THR A 82 -10.72 5.95 -1.17
N ARG A 83 -9.60 5.89 -1.89
CA ARG A 83 -8.71 7.05 -2.06
C ARG A 83 -9.40 8.17 -2.82
N ARG A 84 -10.12 7.85 -3.89
CA ARG A 84 -10.87 8.83 -4.68
C ARG A 84 -11.96 9.49 -3.84
N ASP A 85 -12.68 8.72 -3.02
CA ASP A 85 -13.70 9.26 -2.12
C ASP A 85 -13.11 10.17 -1.06
N VAL A 86 -12.02 9.76 -0.40
CA VAL A 86 -11.31 10.60 0.57
C VAL A 86 -10.81 11.90 -0.08
N PHE A 87 -10.24 11.82 -1.28
CA PHE A 87 -9.80 13.00 -2.03
C PHE A 87 -10.99 13.92 -2.35
N ARG A 88 -12.09 13.35 -2.85
CA ARG A 88 -13.31 14.09 -3.14
C ARG A 88 -13.85 14.78 -1.88
N TYR A 89 -13.97 14.08 -0.75
CA TYR A 89 -14.47 14.69 0.49
C TYR A 89 -13.55 15.78 1.04
N LYS A 90 -12.24 15.67 0.84
CA LYS A 90 -11.30 16.74 1.21
C LYS A 90 -11.44 18.00 0.33
N HIS A 91 -11.76 17.83 -0.96
CA HIS A 91 -11.76 18.90 -1.97
C HIS A 91 -13.16 19.28 -2.47
N ASN A 92 -14.23 18.87 -1.79
CA ASN A 92 -15.60 19.11 -2.26
C ASN A 92 -16.14 20.52 -1.96
N ASN A 93 -15.28 21.47 -1.55
CA ASN A 93 -15.63 22.86 -1.22
C ASN A 93 -16.87 23.03 -0.33
N ARG A 94 -17.27 21.99 0.42
CA ARG A 94 -18.45 22.07 1.28
C ARG A 94 -18.14 23.04 2.41
N ARG A 95 -19.02 24.00 2.65
CA ARG A 95 -18.96 24.91 3.81
C ARG A 95 -19.01 24.05 5.07
N ARG A 96 -17.91 24.03 5.80
CA ARG A 96 -17.76 23.31 7.06
C ARG A 96 -18.20 24.27 8.15
N LEU A 97 -19.48 24.24 8.50
CA LEU A 97 -19.98 24.95 9.68
C LEU A 97 -19.40 24.21 10.89
N ILE A 98 -18.50 24.89 11.61
CA ILE A 98 -17.85 24.41 12.83
C ILE A 98 -18.78 24.71 13.99
#